data_AF-A0A8D8C4T3-F1
#
_entry.id   AF-A0A8D8C4T3-F1
#
_cell.length_a   1.000
_cell.length_b   1.000
_cell.length_c   1.000
_cell.angle_alpha   90.00
_cell.angle_beta   90.00
_cell.angle_gamma   90.00
#
_symmetry.space_group_name_H-M   'P 1'
#
loop_
_entity.id
_entity.type
_entity.pdbx_description
1 polymer ?
#
loop_
_entity_poly.entity_id
_entity_poly.type
_entity_poly.pdbx_seq_one_letter_code
_entity_poly.pdbx_strand_id
1 'polypeptide(L)'
;MPQVIEVYTPLPTNFGCTPKLRTVPKPVNAIRGVPVVNGELGQLSAKIRAFLEDSVGLCQPDRVHIVDGGDKESAALLATLQAQGTIQPLPKYENCWLARTNPADVARVESKTFICTERREQAI
;
A
#
# COMPACT_ATOMS: atom_id res chain seq x y z
N MET A 1 -5.78 12.94 29.05
CA MET A 1 -4.82 12.33 28.11
C MET A 1 -4.06 11.26 28.86
N PRO A 2 -4.28 9.96 28.62
CA PRO A 2 -3.37 8.96 29.17
C PRO A 2 -2.06 9.02 28.37
N GLN A 3 -0.96 9.12 29.13
CA GLN A 3 0.42 9.19 28.66
C GLN A 3 0.86 7.76 28.27
N VAL A 4 0.73 7.39 27.00
CA VAL A 4 1.36 6.17 26.48
C VAL A 4 2.45 6.62 25.51
N ILE A 5 3.66 6.76 26.05
CA ILE A 5 4.88 6.88 25.26
C ILE A 5 5.34 5.45 25.01
N GLU A 6 4.97 4.88 23.86
CA GLU A 6 5.65 3.68 23.37
C GLU A 6 7.07 4.09 22.95
N VAL A 7 8.05 3.60 23.70
CA VAL A 7 9.46 3.75 23.38
C VAL A 7 9.74 2.96 22.10
N TYR A 8 9.79 3.65 20.97
CA TYR A 8 10.20 3.07 19.70
C TYR A 8 11.63 2.54 19.82
N THR A 9 11.79 1.22 19.73
CA THR A 9 13.11 0.58 19.71
C THR A 9 13.46 0.30 18.24
N PRO A 10 14.52 0.92 17.68
CA PRO A 10 14.88 0.67 16.29
C PRO A 10 15.37 -0.77 16.10
N LEU A 11 14.96 -1.39 15.00
CA LEU A 11 15.46 -2.71 14.61
C LEU A 11 16.95 -2.64 14.24
N PRO A 12 17.74 -3.68 14.54
CA PRO A 12 19.18 -3.70 14.28
C PRO A 12 19.47 -3.62 12.77
N THR A 13 20.35 -2.70 12.38
CA THR A 13 20.67 -2.36 10.98
C THR A 13 21.82 -3.17 10.38
N ASN A 14 22.42 -4.12 11.11
CA ASN A 14 23.58 -4.89 10.61
C ASN A 14 23.39 -6.39 10.82
N PHE A 15 23.01 -7.10 9.75
CA PHE A 15 23.24 -8.53 9.62
C PHE A 15 24.43 -8.75 8.68
N GLY A 16 25.60 -8.97 9.26
CA GLY A 16 26.80 -9.35 8.52
C GLY A 16 26.70 -10.80 8.04
N CYS A 17 26.68 -11.00 6.72
CA CYS A 17 27.38 -12.06 5.98
C CYS A 17 27.04 -11.91 4.49
N THR A 18 28.02 -11.69 3.62
CA THR A 18 27.83 -11.72 2.16
C THR A 18 28.26 -13.08 1.60
N PRO A 19 27.33 -13.93 1.11
CA PRO A 19 27.69 -15.03 0.23
C PRO A 19 27.74 -14.55 -1.22
N LYS A 20 28.77 -15.00 -1.95
CA LYS A 20 28.90 -14.79 -3.40
C LYS A 20 27.72 -15.42 -4.13
N LEU A 21 26.89 -14.62 -4.81
CA LEU A 21 25.79 -15.13 -5.61
C LEU A 21 26.28 -15.49 -7.02
N ARG A 22 26.23 -16.80 -7.29
CA ARG A 22 26.24 -17.40 -8.62
C ARG A 22 25.08 -16.84 -9.46
N THR A 23 25.32 -16.77 -10.77
CA THR A 23 24.39 -16.44 -11.88
C THR A 23 22.90 -16.35 -11.50
N VAL A 24 22.35 -15.14 -11.56
CA VAL A 24 20.97 -14.81 -11.18
C VAL A 24 19.98 -15.41 -12.20
N PRO A 25 19.11 -16.36 -11.80
CA PRO A 25 17.93 -16.70 -12.59
C PRO A 25 16.97 -15.51 -12.57
N LYS A 26 16.28 -15.28 -13.70
CA LYS A 26 15.26 -14.25 -13.97
C LYS A 26 14.65 -13.66 -12.69
N PRO A 27 14.64 -12.33 -12.48
CA PRO A 27 14.11 -11.75 -11.26
C PRO A 27 12.68 -12.22 -11.08
N VAL A 28 12.47 -13.05 -10.07
CA VAL A 28 11.12 -13.37 -9.60
C VAL A 28 10.51 -12.04 -9.21
N ASN A 29 9.43 -11.65 -9.89
CA ASN A 29 8.71 -10.40 -9.63
C ASN A 29 8.01 -10.55 -8.27
N ALA A 30 8.78 -10.42 -7.19
CA ALA A 30 8.35 -10.69 -5.84
C ALA A 30 9.13 -9.81 -4.85
N ILE A 31 8.45 -9.32 -3.83
CA ILE A 31 9.03 -8.51 -2.75
C ILE A 31 8.92 -9.35 -1.47
N ARG A 32 10.05 -9.74 -0.88
CA ARG A 32 10.11 -10.59 0.33
C ARG A 32 9.27 -11.89 0.22
N GLY A 33 9.20 -12.46 -0.99
CA GLY A 33 8.41 -13.67 -1.26
C GLY A 33 6.94 -13.42 -1.59
N VAL A 34 6.44 -12.19 -1.46
CA VAL A 34 5.10 -11.81 -1.90
C VAL A 34 5.11 -11.57 -3.42
N PRO A 35 4.22 -12.23 -4.20
CA PRO A 35 4.18 -12.07 -5.64
C PRO A 35 3.70 -10.68 -6.04
N VAL A 36 4.41 -10.06 -6.98
CA VAL A 36 3.97 -8.85 -7.68
C VAL A 36 3.19 -9.28 -8.91
N VAL A 37 1.88 -9.07 -8.89
CA VAL A 37 0.94 -9.56 -9.90
C VAL A 37 0.78 -8.62 -11.09
N ASN A 38 1.11 -7.33 -10.90
CA ASN A 38 1.11 -6.32 -11.96
C ASN A 38 2.29 -5.37 -11.81
N GLY A 39 2.87 -4.97 -12.94
CA GLY A 39 4.04 -4.09 -13.03
C GLY A 39 5.38 -4.81 -12.80
N GLU A 40 6.48 -4.12 -13.10
CA GLU A 40 7.84 -4.64 -12.97
C GLU A 40 8.66 -3.87 -11.95
N LEU A 41 9.21 -4.56 -10.95
CA LEU A 41 10.05 -3.94 -9.92
C LEU A 41 11.31 -3.27 -10.48
N GLY A 42 11.83 -3.76 -11.60
CA GLY A 42 13.03 -3.22 -12.25
C GLY A 42 12.86 -1.78 -12.73
N GLN A 43 11.63 -1.37 -13.04
CA GLN A 43 11.30 -0.03 -13.53
C GLN A 43 11.18 0.99 -12.39
N LEU A 44 11.08 0.52 -11.13
CA LEU A 44 10.94 1.37 -9.96
C LEU A 44 12.29 1.89 -9.47
N SER A 45 12.31 3.16 -9.04
CA SER A 45 13.48 3.75 -8.39
C SER A 45 13.84 2.99 -7.11
N ALA A 46 15.11 3.03 -6.72
CA ALA A 46 15.59 2.35 -5.51
C ALA A 46 14.84 2.80 -4.24
N LYS A 47 14.47 4.09 -4.15
CA LYS A 47 13.71 4.64 -3.02
C LYS A 47 12.31 4.03 -2.92
N ILE A 48 11.61 3.86 -4.05
CA ILE A 48 10.28 3.23 -4.08
C ILE A 48 10.38 1.76 -3.69
N ARG A 49 11.41 1.05 -4.17
CA ARG A 49 11.63 -0.35 -3.81
C ARG A 49 11.86 -0.55 -2.31
N ALA A 50 12.69 0.30 -1.69
CA ALA A 50 12.90 0.27 -0.25
C ALA A 50 11.58 0.49 0.52
N PHE A 51 10.79 1.49 0.12
CA PHE A 51 9.46 1.73 0.72
C PHE A 51 8.51 0.52 0.60
N LEU A 52 8.51 -0.15 -0.56
CA LEU A 52 7.71 -1.37 -0.76
C LEU A 52 8.21 -2.53 0.11
N GLU A 53 9.52 -2.71 0.25
CA GLU A 53 10.10 -3.76 1.11
C GLU A 53 9.73 -3.58 2.58
N ASP A 54 9.74 -2.33 3.06
CA ASP A 54 9.32 -1.99 4.42
C ASP A 54 7.81 -2.21 4.61
N SER A 55 7.00 -1.72 3.66
CA SER A 55 5.54 -1.84 3.70
C SER A 55 5.08 -3.30 3.63
N VAL A 56 5.68 -4.11 2.74
CA VAL A 56 5.38 -5.54 2.62
C VAL A 56 5.84 -6.30 3.86
N GLY A 57 6.99 -5.93 4.43
CA GLY A 57 7.48 -6.50 5.68
C GLY A 57 6.52 -6.27 6.86
N LEU A 58 5.89 -5.09 6.91
CA LEU A 58 4.95 -4.72 7.96
C LEU A 58 3.54 -5.29 7.74
N CYS A 59 2.99 -5.12 6.53
CA CYS A 59 1.59 -5.42 6.23
C CYS A 59 1.34 -6.89 5.82
N GLN A 60 2.39 -7.60 5.40
CA GLN A 60 2.33 -9.01 4.95
C GLN A 60 1.18 -9.33 3.98
N PRO A 61 1.05 -8.60 2.85
CA PRO A 61 -0.04 -8.83 1.90
C PRO A 61 0.14 -10.15 1.12
N ASP A 62 -0.97 -10.73 0.65
CA ASP A 62 -0.94 -11.93 -0.20
C ASP A 62 -0.32 -11.68 -1.59
N ARG A 63 -0.49 -10.45 -2.10
CA ARG A 63 -0.01 -10.02 -3.42
C ARG A 63 0.21 -8.52 -3.47
N VAL A 64 1.10 -8.07 -4.35
CA VAL A 64 1.33 -6.65 -4.64
C VAL A 64 0.89 -6.35 -6.07
N HIS A 65 0.06 -5.32 -6.24
CA HIS A 65 -0.38 -4.82 -7.54
C HIS A 65 0.16 -3.39 -7.72
N ILE A 66 1.04 -3.17 -8.70
CA ILE A 66 1.50 -1.82 -9.06
C ILE A 66 0.47 -1.24 -10.03
N VAL A 67 -0.10 -0.09 -9.67
CA VAL A 67 -1.15 0.60 -10.45
C VAL A 67 -0.50 1.28 -11.66
N ASP A 68 -0.96 0.94 -12.87
CA ASP A 68 -0.50 1.55 -14.13
C ASP A 68 -1.36 2.73 -14.60
N GLY A 69 -2.59 2.84 -14.09
CA GLY A 69 -3.54 3.92 -14.40
C GLY A 69 -4.24 3.79 -15.75
N GLY A 70 -4.13 2.64 -16.42
CA GLY A 70 -4.75 2.39 -17.71
C GLY A 70 -6.26 2.09 -17.65
N ASP A 71 -6.96 2.32 -18.76
CA ASP A 71 -8.41 2.07 -18.86
C ASP A 71 -8.78 0.61 -18.59
N LYS A 72 -7.94 -0.33 -19.03
CA LYS A 72 -8.14 -1.78 -18.81
C LYS A 72 -8.03 -2.14 -17.33
N GLU A 73 -7.08 -1.52 -16.62
CA GLU A 73 -6.89 -1.72 -15.19
C GLU A 73 -8.09 -1.17 -14.41
N SER A 74 -8.51 0.05 -14.74
CA SER A 74 -9.69 0.68 -14.15
C SER A 74 -10.95 -0.17 -14.36
N ALA A 75 -11.19 -0.65 -15.58
CA ALA A 75 -12.32 -1.53 -15.89
C ALA A 75 -12.28 -2.85 -15.10
N ALA A 76 -11.09 -3.47 -14.96
CA ALA A 76 -10.93 -4.70 -14.19
C ALA A 76 -11.18 -4.48 -12.68
N LEU A 77 -10.75 -3.34 -12.14
CA LEU A 77 -10.99 -2.96 -10.76
C LEU A 77 -12.48 -2.72 -10.49
N LEU A 78 -13.16 -1.96 -11.36
CA LEU A 78 -14.61 -1.73 -11.28
C LEU A 78 -15.40 -3.03 -11.33
N ALA A 79 -15.05 -3.94 -12.25
CA ALA A 79 -15.68 -5.26 -12.34
C ALA A 79 -15.48 -6.08 -11.06
N THR A 80 -14.28 -6.03 -10.47
CA THR A 80 -13.99 -6.72 -9.20
C THR A 80 -14.82 -6.16 -8.05
N LEU A 81 -14.88 -4.84 -7.91
CA LEU A 81 -15.65 -4.17 -6.86
C LEU A 81 -17.16 -4.42 -7.02
N GLN A 82 -17.66 -4.45 -8.26
CA GLN A 82 -19.06 -4.79 -8.54
C GLN A 82 -19.36 -6.24 -8.17
N ALA A 83 -18.49 -7.18 -8.56
CA ALA A 83 -18.65 -8.60 -8.23
C ALA A 83 -18.63 -8.87 -6.72
N GLN A 84 -17.85 -8.09 -5.97
CA GLN A 84 -17.82 -8.13 -4.50
C GLN A 84 -19.00 -7.40 -3.83
N GLY A 85 -19.81 -6.66 -4.58
CA GLY A 85 -20.93 -5.88 -4.06
C GLY A 85 -20.54 -4.57 -3.38
N THR A 86 -19.26 -4.16 -3.46
CA THR A 86 -18.76 -2.90 -2.90
C THR A 86 -19.34 -1.68 -3.63
N ILE A 87 -19.57 -1.80 -4.93
CA ILE A 87 -20.15 -0.76 -5.78
C ILE A 87 -21.30 -1.31 -6.64
N GLN A 88 -22.18 -0.42 -7.08
CA GLN A 88 -23.31 -0.74 -7.97
C GLN A 88 -23.31 0.17 -9.20
N PRO A 89 -23.57 -0.34 -10.41
CA PRO A 89 -23.66 0.50 -11.60
C PRO A 89 -24.93 1.37 -11.56
N LEU A 90 -24.85 2.59 -12.09
CA LEU A 90 -25.97 3.50 -12.23
C LEU A 90 -26.46 3.53 -13.69
N PRO A 91 -27.46 2.72 -14.07
CA PRO A 91 -27.83 2.48 -15.47
C PRO A 91 -28.39 3.70 -16.21
N LYS A 92 -28.74 4.76 -15.47
CA LYS A 92 -29.20 6.03 -16.04
C LYS A 92 -28.07 6.86 -16.66
N TYR A 93 -26.81 6.56 -16.30
CA TYR A 93 -25.66 7.38 -16.66
C TYR A 93 -24.52 6.51 -17.21
N GLU A 94 -23.67 7.09 -18.05
CA GLU A 94 -22.52 6.39 -18.61
C GLU A 94 -21.39 6.32 -17.59
N ASN A 95 -20.84 5.13 -17.38
CA ASN A 95 -19.70 4.85 -16.49
C ASN A 95 -19.83 5.48 -15.08
N CYS A 96 -21.04 5.45 -14.52
CA CYS A 96 -21.32 5.96 -13.18
C CYS A 96 -21.60 4.81 -12.21
N TRP A 97 -21.10 4.96 -10.99
CA TRP A 97 -21.10 3.92 -9.96
C TRP A 97 -21.52 4.51 -8.61
N LEU A 98 -22.21 3.71 -7.80
CA LEU A 98 -22.64 4.03 -6.46
C LEU A 98 -21.90 3.15 -5.45
N ALA A 99 -21.21 3.78 -4.49
CA ALA A 99 -20.69 3.12 -3.29
C ALA A 99 -21.52 3.58 -2.08
N ARG A 100 -21.80 2.67 -1.15
CA ARG A 100 -22.44 2.99 0.14
C ARG A 100 -21.47 2.61 1.25
N THR A 101 -20.96 3.60 1.96
CA THR A 101 -19.99 3.38 3.04
C THR A 101 -20.70 3.03 4.35
N ASN A 102 -19.93 2.55 5.33
CA ASN A 102 -20.42 2.41 6.69
C ASN A 102 -20.78 3.82 7.23
N PRO A 103 -21.94 4.03 7.88
CA PRO A 103 -22.30 5.32 8.48
C PRO A 103 -21.27 5.89 9.46
N ALA A 104 -20.41 5.04 10.05
CA ALA A 104 -19.31 5.47 10.90
C ALA A 104 -18.08 6.02 10.12
N ASP A 105 -18.04 5.84 8.80
CA ASP A 105 -16.96 6.23 7.89
C ASP A 105 -17.51 7.04 6.71
N VAL A 106 -17.97 8.25 7.02
CA VAL A 106 -18.63 9.18 6.07
C VAL A 106 -17.90 10.50 5.91
N ALA A 107 -17.03 10.84 6.86
CA ALA A 107 -16.36 12.13 6.91
C ALA A 107 -14.99 11.99 7.59
N ARG A 108 -14.11 12.97 7.34
CA ARG A 108 -12.84 13.09 8.06
C ARG A 108 -13.12 13.27 9.56
N VAL A 109 -12.32 12.61 10.39
CA VAL A 109 -12.43 12.69 11.86
C VAL A 109 -11.23 13.46 12.39
N GLU A 110 -11.34 14.79 12.48
CA GLU A 110 -10.22 15.68 12.84
C GLU A 110 -9.60 15.32 14.21
N SER A 111 -10.39 14.78 15.13
CA SER A 111 -9.89 14.29 16.43
C SER A 111 -8.97 13.07 16.34
N LYS A 112 -8.90 12.40 15.18
CA LYS A 112 -8.03 11.27 14.87
C LYS A 112 -7.02 11.59 13.75
N THR A 113 -6.96 12.84 13.30
CA THR A 113 -5.99 13.31 12.30
C THR A 113 -4.90 14.08 13.03
N PHE A 114 -3.64 13.67 12.84
CA PHE A 114 -2.50 14.29 13.52
C PHE A 114 -1.37 14.60 12.53
N ILE A 115 -0.63 15.67 12.83
CA ILE A 115 0.64 15.98 12.16
C ILE A 115 1.75 15.66 13.17
N CYS A 116 2.70 14.81 12.77
CA CYS A 116 3.82 14.40 13.61
C CYS A 116 5.08 15.22 13.29
N THR A 117 5.53 16.04 14.23
CA THR A 117 6.77 16.83 14.17
C THR A 117 7.61 16.59 15.43
N GLU A 118 8.89 16.95 15.41
CA GLU A 118 9.75 16.86 16.59
C GLU A 118 9.28 17.76 17.74
N ARG A 119 8.80 18.96 17.41
CA ARG A 119 8.31 19.94 18.38
C ARG A 119 6.85 20.27 18.14
N ARG A 120 6.10 20.39 19.24
CA ARG A 120 4.66 20.63 19.24
C ARG A 120 4.29 21.93 18.52
N GLU A 121 5.06 23.01 18.70
CA GLU A 121 4.77 24.30 18.05
C GLU A 121 4.87 24.30 16.51
N GLN A 122 5.40 23.23 15.89
CA GLN A 122 5.51 23.12 14.44
C GLN A 122 4.29 22.44 13.78
N ALA A 123 3.41 21.84 14.58
CA ALA A 123 2.26 21.05 14.12
C ALA A 123 0.91 21.64 14.54
N ILE A 124 0.91 22.81 15.21
CA ILE A 124 -0.28 23.50 15.73
C ILE A 124 -0.41 24.85 15.07
#